data_AF-B8IXS5-F1
#
_entry.id   AF-B8IXS5-F1
#
_cell.length_a   1.000
_cell.length_b   1.000
_cell.length_c   1.000
_cell.angle_alpha   90.00
_cell.angle_beta   90.00
_cell.angle_gamma   90.00
#
_symmetry.space_group_name_H-M   'P 1'
#
loop_
_entity.id
_entity.type
_entity.pdbx_description
1 polymer ?
#
loop_
_entity_poly.entity_id
_entity_poly.type
_entity_poly.pdbx_seq_one_letter_code
_entity_poly.pdbx_strand_id
1 'polypeptide(L)'
;MQIRYSEYNTDSGSGTYDRLRQIARHRTASSKRATVEPLSIPQRDLTNLIFDLFRGFRSNAFIGLSERATRRIQKPGRWKEVSCSSLICEIVTDKLVRKGPLSDNGRLARCEQIQRAVERGSVRFAILLLPFRTPSPLKHRVGLPDLGEIYTLVLLESIAKACEHAQESMIAKARVVATSLSSAQLDSYGPREASFSPTNVNCDEIMAQAFAIVEAQSLSRAEAAKRKRCIRESLFNRKAHKIRDARSFAELLAALSKWSLSLEAFAAFRNGEVVPVSILAIQDAERYPCYSDLSHAVVAEYRSFLMKMTDLLDIERRHLDLVAYRDVAERTDETAQRRRDAFYENRLQALRAPIAAGLSRLLLCCGKEKFTQCLREVDADGIVGPLFEPLLLSVQHPRLAECALKWDREYEEVFFQCMTNIYDPSEDAELEQLRQHLIQRTLEAACQYCAAYEANTGLKNGDRFDDVSIRFPNTLRMSIHSKSESMGQFSISVSPTKTRTPWHGTAALSGSSDGAPIVLSIDLAGGLEATGKYAAVVVEAEDGSQRSGPFEGHAYCGQPIFYLSADLLSTDREGGPGAIWRELAFRGLRGFTQAAQ
;
A
#
# COMPACT_ATOMS: atom_id res chain seq x y z
N MET A 1 23.19 -15.05 -8.03
CA MET A 1 23.05 -13.59 -7.92
C MET A 1 22.20 -13.30 -6.69
N GLN A 2 22.81 -12.91 -5.57
CA GLN A 2 22.08 -12.56 -4.34
C GLN A 2 21.29 -11.28 -4.63
N ILE A 3 19.96 -11.34 -4.58
CA ILE A 3 19.12 -10.15 -4.66
C ILE A 3 19.44 -9.33 -3.40
N ARG A 4 20.24 -8.26 -3.53
CA ARG A 4 20.38 -7.25 -2.48
C ARG A 4 19.04 -6.52 -2.40
N TYR A 5 18.23 -6.86 -1.40
CA TYR A 5 17.04 -6.11 -1.06
C TYR A 5 17.49 -4.76 -0.50
N SER A 6 17.12 -3.66 -1.16
CA SER A 6 17.26 -2.35 -0.54
C SER A 6 16.16 -2.23 0.52
N GLU A 7 16.56 -2.28 1.79
CA GLU A 7 15.65 -2.17 2.93
C GLU A 7 15.14 -0.74 3.18
N TYR A 8 15.80 0.23 2.53
CA TYR A 8 15.56 1.66 2.62
C TYR A 8 14.54 2.13 1.57
N ASN A 9 13.85 3.26 1.85
CA ASN A 9 13.02 3.99 0.87
C ASN A 9 13.90 4.42 -0.31
N THR A 10 14.14 3.51 -1.22
CA THR A 10 14.83 3.73 -2.48
C THR A 10 13.79 3.56 -3.57
N ASP A 11 13.92 4.32 -4.65
CA ASP A 11 13.28 4.00 -5.93
C ASP A 11 13.94 2.69 -6.44
N SER A 12 13.63 1.57 -5.79
CA SER A 12 14.28 0.29 -5.98
C SER A 12 13.82 -0.29 -7.31
N GLY A 13 14.53 0.07 -8.39
CA GLY A 13 14.43 -0.59 -9.69
C GLY A 13 14.15 0.30 -10.90
N SER A 14 14.09 1.63 -10.78
CA SER A 14 13.87 2.50 -11.94
C SER A 14 14.52 3.87 -11.80
N GLY A 15 15.35 4.23 -12.78
CA GLY A 15 16.12 5.47 -12.83
C GLY A 15 15.24 6.71 -12.90
N THR A 16 14.76 7.20 -11.76
CA THR A 16 14.15 8.54 -11.67
C THR A 16 15.12 9.61 -12.17
N TYR A 17 16.42 9.44 -11.86
CA TYR A 17 17.47 10.25 -12.45
C TYR A 17 17.61 10.06 -13.97
N ASP A 18 17.54 8.81 -14.46
CA ASP A 18 17.63 8.56 -15.90
C ASP A 18 16.42 9.13 -16.66
N ARG A 19 15.22 9.07 -16.05
CA ARG A 19 14.00 9.73 -16.54
C ARG A 19 14.14 11.24 -16.50
N LEU A 20 14.72 11.82 -15.46
CA LEU A 20 15.06 13.24 -15.40
C LEU A 20 15.90 13.64 -16.61
N ARG A 21 16.97 12.90 -16.93
CA ARG A 21 17.81 13.18 -18.11
C ARG A 21 17.03 13.06 -19.43
N GLN A 22 16.15 12.06 -19.55
CA GLN A 22 15.29 11.92 -20.73
C GLN A 22 14.34 13.11 -20.88
N ILE A 23 13.68 13.50 -19.79
CA ILE A 23 12.76 14.65 -19.74
C ILE A 23 13.51 15.95 -20.09
N ALA A 24 14.68 16.17 -19.49
CA ALA A 24 15.51 17.34 -19.77
C ALA A 24 15.89 17.43 -21.26
N ARG A 25 16.32 16.32 -21.87
CA ARG A 25 16.61 16.25 -23.32
C ARG A 25 15.39 16.55 -24.18
N HIS A 26 14.22 16.04 -23.80
CA HIS A 26 12.98 16.33 -24.52
C HIS A 26 12.59 17.82 -24.42
N ARG A 27 12.78 18.44 -23.26
CA ARG A 27 12.53 19.88 -23.05
C ARG A 27 13.45 20.77 -23.88
N THR A 28 14.74 20.46 -23.96
CA THR A 28 15.70 21.23 -24.77
C THR A 28 15.49 21.05 -26.27
N ALA A 29 15.01 19.89 -26.71
CA ALA A 29 14.84 19.57 -28.14
C ALA A 29 13.53 20.11 -28.74
N SER A 30 12.49 20.38 -27.95
CA SER A 30 11.20 20.85 -28.46
C SER A 30 10.95 22.33 -28.12
N SER A 31 11.53 23.24 -28.89
CA SER A 31 11.23 24.68 -28.83
C SER A 31 9.81 25.05 -29.30
N LYS A 32 9.03 24.06 -29.77
CA LYS A 32 7.62 24.18 -30.16
C LYS A 32 6.88 22.88 -29.84
N ARG A 33 6.18 22.80 -28.72
CA ARG A 33 5.21 21.71 -28.49
C ARG A 33 3.90 22.29 -27.99
N ALA A 34 2.81 21.76 -28.55
CA ALA A 34 1.46 21.96 -28.05
C ALA A 34 1.40 21.41 -26.61
N THR A 35 1.39 22.32 -25.64
CA THR A 35 0.92 22.00 -24.30
C THR A 35 -0.54 21.60 -24.43
N VAL A 36 -0.90 20.40 -23.94
CA VAL A 36 -2.32 20.09 -23.77
C VAL A 36 -2.84 21.07 -22.73
N GLU A 37 -3.84 21.86 -23.10
CA GLU A 37 -4.41 22.84 -22.19
C GLU A 37 -4.89 22.14 -20.91
N PRO A 38 -4.63 22.71 -19.72
CA PRO A 38 -5.19 22.21 -18.48
C PRO A 38 -6.71 22.14 -18.58
N LEU A 39 -7.28 21.09 -17.99
CA LEU A 39 -8.72 20.93 -17.87
C LEU A 39 -9.15 21.41 -16.51
N SER A 40 -10.00 22.41 -16.49
CA SER A 40 -10.65 22.89 -15.29
C SER A 40 -11.83 21.99 -14.94
N ILE A 41 -11.98 21.67 -13.65
CA ILE A 41 -13.12 20.94 -13.11
C ILE A 41 -13.71 21.71 -11.92
N PRO A 42 -15.05 21.96 -11.90
CA PRO A 42 -15.70 22.51 -10.73
C PRO A 42 -15.50 21.63 -9.50
N GLN A 43 -15.32 22.23 -8.33
CA GLN A 43 -15.09 21.48 -7.08
C GLN A 43 -16.20 20.46 -6.79
N ARG A 44 -17.46 20.80 -7.07
CA ARG A 44 -18.60 19.90 -6.94
C ARG A 44 -18.51 18.67 -7.85
N ASP A 45 -18.13 18.87 -9.11
CA ASP A 45 -18.02 17.78 -10.08
C ASP A 45 -16.85 16.85 -9.75
N LEU A 46 -15.73 17.42 -9.30
CA LEU A 46 -14.59 16.65 -8.81
C LEU A 46 -14.95 15.79 -7.60
N THR A 47 -15.72 16.36 -6.66
CA THR A 47 -16.20 15.65 -5.48
C THR A 47 -17.05 14.44 -5.86
N ASN A 48 -18.01 14.63 -6.79
CA ASN A 48 -18.85 13.54 -7.30
C ASN A 48 -18.02 12.47 -8.03
N LEU A 49 -17.11 12.91 -8.91
CA LEU A 49 -16.20 12.03 -9.65
C LEU A 49 -15.39 11.14 -8.70
N ILE A 50 -14.76 11.74 -7.69
CA ILE A 50 -13.95 11.01 -6.71
C ILE A 50 -14.81 10.03 -5.92
N PHE A 51 -15.98 10.47 -5.44
CA PHE A 51 -16.90 9.60 -4.72
C PHE A 51 -17.29 8.38 -5.56
N ASP A 52 -17.70 8.58 -6.82
CA ASP A 52 -18.14 7.50 -7.68
C ASP A 52 -17.01 6.55 -8.09
N LEU A 53 -15.85 7.10 -8.50
CA LEU A 53 -14.68 6.30 -8.86
C LEU A 53 -14.24 5.39 -7.70
N PHE A 54 -14.15 5.94 -6.50
CA PHE A 54 -13.63 5.21 -5.35
C PHE A 54 -14.67 4.36 -4.64
N ARG A 55 -15.97 4.69 -4.72
CA ARG A 55 -17.05 3.83 -4.20
C ARG A 55 -17.09 2.48 -4.91
N GLY A 56 -17.04 2.48 -6.25
CA GLY A 56 -16.99 1.26 -7.05
C GLY A 56 -15.73 0.45 -6.79
N PHE A 57 -14.58 1.14 -6.78
CA PHE A 57 -13.29 0.52 -6.46
C PHE A 57 -13.28 -0.14 -5.08
N ARG A 58 -13.73 0.57 -4.03
CA ARG A 58 -13.82 0.08 -2.65
C ARG A 58 -14.62 -1.21 -2.56
N SER A 59 -15.85 -1.20 -3.07
CA SER A 59 -16.74 -2.37 -3.06
C SER A 59 -16.11 -3.58 -3.75
N ASN A 60 -15.55 -3.37 -4.93
CA ASN A 60 -14.89 -4.44 -5.68
C ASN A 60 -13.64 -4.97 -4.98
N ALA A 61 -12.87 -4.10 -4.32
CA ALA A 61 -11.64 -4.47 -3.63
C ALA A 61 -11.94 -5.38 -2.42
N PHE A 62 -12.81 -4.96 -1.49
CA PHE A 62 -13.03 -5.73 -0.27
C PHE A 62 -13.84 -7.01 -0.52
N ILE A 63 -14.87 -6.97 -1.38
CA ILE A 63 -15.65 -8.16 -1.76
C ILE A 63 -14.74 -9.18 -2.43
N GLY A 64 -13.95 -8.75 -3.42
CA GLY A 64 -13.05 -9.63 -4.16
C GLY A 64 -11.97 -10.26 -3.28
N LEU A 65 -11.40 -9.51 -2.32
CA LEU A 65 -10.46 -10.03 -1.33
C LEU A 65 -11.11 -11.07 -0.42
N SER A 66 -12.28 -10.74 0.13
CA SER A 66 -13.07 -11.62 0.99
C SER A 66 -13.40 -12.94 0.29
N GLU A 67 -13.94 -12.89 -0.93
CA GLU A 67 -14.29 -14.11 -1.68
C GLU A 67 -13.08 -14.99 -1.98
N ARG A 68 -11.93 -14.41 -2.34
CA ARG A 68 -10.71 -15.19 -2.56
C ARG A 68 -10.25 -15.87 -1.29
N ALA A 69 -10.25 -15.17 -0.16
CA ALA A 69 -9.83 -15.72 1.11
C ALA A 69 -10.76 -16.84 1.60
N THR A 70 -12.08 -16.61 1.55
CA THR A 70 -13.08 -17.63 1.88
C THR A 70 -13.02 -18.85 0.96
N ARG A 71 -12.70 -18.69 -0.33
CA ARG A 71 -12.43 -19.83 -1.23
C ARG A 71 -11.14 -20.57 -0.89
N ARG A 72 -10.07 -19.86 -0.52
CA ARG A 72 -8.76 -20.46 -0.23
C ARG A 72 -8.73 -21.23 1.09
N ILE A 73 -9.33 -20.67 2.15
CA ILE A 73 -9.32 -21.31 3.48
C ILE A 73 -10.02 -22.68 3.48
N GLN A 74 -10.96 -22.86 2.56
CA GLN A 74 -11.73 -24.09 2.41
C GLN A 74 -11.04 -25.15 1.55
N LYS A 75 -9.88 -24.86 0.95
CA LYS A 75 -9.14 -25.83 0.16
C LYS A 75 -8.53 -26.89 1.08
N PRO A 76 -8.74 -28.20 0.82
CA PRO A 76 -8.15 -29.27 1.62
C PRO A 76 -6.63 -29.13 1.74
N GLY A 77 -6.09 -29.29 2.95
CA GLY A 77 -4.66 -29.21 3.23
C GLY A 77 -4.07 -27.80 3.18
N ARG A 78 -4.85 -26.75 2.89
CA ARG A 78 -4.35 -25.37 2.86
C ARG A 78 -3.89 -24.89 4.23
N TRP A 79 -4.67 -25.21 5.26
CA TRP A 79 -4.35 -24.93 6.65
C TRP A 79 -4.46 -26.21 7.47
N LYS A 80 -3.55 -26.36 8.43
CA LYS A 80 -3.65 -27.43 9.44
C LYS A 80 -4.89 -27.23 10.32
N GLU A 81 -5.19 -25.97 10.62
CA GLU A 81 -6.34 -25.53 11.40
C GLU A 81 -7.00 -24.32 10.74
N VAL A 82 -8.30 -24.43 10.48
CA VAL A 82 -9.11 -23.33 9.94
C VAL A 82 -9.62 -22.48 11.10
N SER A 83 -9.43 -21.16 11.02
CA SER A 83 -9.77 -20.22 12.09
C SER A 83 -9.94 -18.79 11.55
N CYS A 84 -10.42 -17.86 12.37
CA CYS A 84 -10.42 -16.43 12.02
C CYS A 84 -9.00 -15.94 11.67
N SER A 85 -7.98 -16.42 12.39
CA SER A 85 -6.59 -16.03 12.17
C SER A 85 -6.07 -16.45 10.79
N SER A 86 -6.38 -17.68 10.35
CA SER A 86 -5.99 -18.13 9.00
C SER A 86 -6.79 -17.42 7.91
N LEU A 87 -8.03 -17.01 8.17
CA LEU A 87 -8.84 -16.23 7.24
C LEU A 87 -8.28 -14.81 7.04
N ILE A 88 -8.00 -14.10 8.13
CA ILE A 88 -7.34 -12.78 8.09
C ILE A 88 -5.98 -12.90 7.40
N CYS A 89 -5.22 -13.96 7.70
CA CYS A 89 -3.92 -14.22 7.08
C CYS A 89 -4.04 -14.36 5.55
N GLU A 90 -5.03 -15.08 5.03
CA GLU A 90 -5.26 -15.22 3.57
C GLU A 90 -5.51 -13.88 2.86
N ILE A 91 -6.13 -12.92 3.55
CA ILE A 91 -6.44 -11.60 3.00
C ILE A 91 -5.18 -10.73 2.97
N VAL A 92 -4.53 -10.54 4.12
CA VAL A 92 -3.37 -9.64 4.24
C VAL A 92 -2.13 -10.17 3.53
N THR A 93 -2.11 -11.46 3.17
CA THR A 93 -1.03 -12.09 2.39
C THR A 93 -1.43 -12.46 0.96
N ASP A 94 -2.63 -12.05 0.52
CA ASP A 94 -3.08 -12.20 -0.87
C ASP A 94 -2.06 -11.55 -1.83
N LYS A 95 -1.82 -12.14 -3.00
CA LYS A 95 -0.84 -11.62 -3.98
C LYS A 95 -1.15 -10.21 -4.47
N LEU A 96 -2.41 -9.77 -4.40
CA LEU A 96 -2.76 -8.40 -4.74
C LEU A 96 -2.33 -7.42 -3.65
N VAL A 97 -2.49 -7.80 -2.38
CA VAL A 97 -2.13 -6.98 -1.22
C VAL A 97 -0.63 -7.02 -0.98
N ARG A 98 -0.03 -8.21 -1.03
CA ARG A 98 1.32 -8.45 -0.57
C ARG A 98 2.37 -8.00 -1.57
N LYS A 99 3.42 -7.36 -1.08
CA LYS A 99 4.63 -7.00 -1.85
C LYS A 99 5.72 -8.07 -1.66
N GLY A 100 6.28 -8.56 -2.77
CA GLY A 100 7.34 -9.59 -2.77
C GLY A 100 6.82 -11.04 -2.71
N PRO A 101 7.69 -12.05 -2.52
CA PRO A 101 7.34 -13.46 -2.27
C PRO A 101 7.10 -13.78 -0.77
N LEU A 102 6.39 -14.88 -0.47
CA LEU A 102 6.10 -15.35 0.90
C LEU A 102 6.00 -16.87 0.87
N SER A 103 6.91 -17.52 1.58
CA SER A 103 6.97 -18.96 1.79
C SER A 103 5.81 -19.46 2.66
N ASP A 104 5.57 -20.77 2.66
CA ASP A 104 4.56 -21.37 3.53
C ASP A 104 4.93 -21.24 5.02
N ASN A 105 6.22 -21.34 5.38
CA ASN A 105 6.70 -21.09 6.74
C ASN A 105 6.46 -19.63 7.16
N GLY A 106 6.77 -18.68 6.29
CA GLY A 106 6.51 -17.25 6.53
C GLY A 106 5.02 -16.96 6.71
N ARG A 107 4.16 -17.63 5.93
CA ARG A 107 2.70 -17.56 6.05
C ARG A 107 2.19 -18.13 7.37
N LEU A 108 2.71 -19.28 7.81
CA LEU A 108 2.37 -19.87 9.11
C LEU A 108 2.75 -18.93 10.25
N ALA A 109 3.97 -18.39 10.24
CA ALA A 109 4.40 -17.41 11.23
C ALA A 109 3.49 -16.17 11.28
N ARG A 110 2.90 -15.77 10.15
CA ARG A 110 1.98 -14.61 10.09
C ARG A 110 0.63 -14.95 10.67
N CYS A 111 0.15 -16.16 10.42
CA CYS A 111 -1.05 -16.68 11.05
C CYS A 111 -0.90 -16.72 12.57
N GLU A 112 0.24 -17.18 13.09
CA GLU A 112 0.52 -17.19 14.53
C GLU A 112 0.55 -15.78 15.15
N GLN A 113 1.15 -14.80 14.45
CA GLN A 113 1.11 -13.40 14.88
C GLN A 113 -0.32 -12.87 14.96
N ILE A 114 -1.15 -13.18 13.95
CA ILE A 114 -2.57 -12.79 13.92
C ILE A 114 -3.33 -13.50 15.05
N GLN A 115 -3.06 -14.78 15.29
CA GLN A 115 -3.71 -15.54 16.36
C GLN A 115 -3.50 -14.91 17.73
N ARG A 116 -2.27 -14.51 18.06
CA ARG A 116 -1.98 -13.79 19.32
C ARG A 116 -2.71 -12.45 19.43
N ALA A 117 -3.01 -11.80 18.30
CA ALA A 117 -3.80 -10.57 18.28
C ALA A 117 -5.30 -10.86 18.45
N VAL A 118 -5.82 -11.91 17.79
CA VAL A 118 -7.20 -12.39 17.96
C VAL A 118 -7.48 -12.75 19.42
N GLU A 119 -6.55 -13.41 20.11
CA GLU A 119 -6.66 -13.75 21.55
C GLU A 119 -6.80 -12.51 22.46
N ARG A 120 -6.41 -11.33 21.96
CA ARG A 120 -6.57 -10.03 22.66
C ARG A 120 -7.86 -9.30 22.26
N GLY A 121 -8.70 -9.92 21.44
CA GLY A 121 -10.02 -9.41 21.05
C GLY A 121 -10.04 -8.50 19.82
N SER A 122 -8.89 -8.12 19.24
CA SER A 122 -8.85 -7.35 17.99
C SER A 122 -7.51 -7.48 17.26
N VAL A 123 -7.54 -7.36 15.93
CA VAL A 123 -6.32 -7.33 15.11
C VAL A 123 -6.09 -5.91 14.62
N ARG A 124 -4.99 -5.31 15.08
CA ARG A 124 -4.60 -3.96 14.66
C ARG A 124 -3.27 -3.99 13.94
N PHE A 125 -3.23 -3.43 12.74
CA PHE A 125 -2.00 -3.26 11.98
C PHE A 125 -1.48 -1.82 12.10
N ALA A 126 -0.16 -1.63 11.97
CA ALA A 126 0.48 -0.32 11.96
C ALA A 126 1.42 -0.20 10.76
N ILE A 127 1.25 0.85 9.96
CA ILE A 127 2.06 1.11 8.76
C ILE A 127 2.55 2.56 8.74
N LEU A 128 3.83 2.77 8.41
CA LEU A 128 4.41 4.09 8.18
C LEU A 128 4.28 4.45 6.69
N LEU A 129 3.57 5.53 6.38
CA LEU A 129 3.31 6.01 5.01
C LEU A 129 2.68 7.41 5.01
N LEU A 130 2.46 7.97 3.81
CA LEU A 130 1.84 9.29 3.61
C LEU A 130 2.54 10.40 4.42
N PRO A 131 3.87 10.54 4.33
CA PRO A 131 4.60 11.55 5.09
C PRO A 131 4.20 12.95 4.63
N PHE A 132 4.49 13.27 3.37
CA PHE A 132 4.24 14.53 2.69
C PHE A 132 4.71 14.39 1.23
N ARG A 133 4.48 15.42 0.42
CA ARG A 133 5.01 15.57 -0.94
C ARG A 133 6.17 16.56 -0.97
N THR A 134 7.28 16.15 -1.57
CA THR A 134 8.56 16.90 -1.58
C THR A 134 8.62 17.86 -2.77
N PRO A 135 8.87 19.17 -2.63
CA PRO A 135 8.80 20.13 -3.75
C PRO A 135 9.86 19.84 -4.82
N SER A 136 9.51 18.96 -5.75
CA SER A 136 10.34 18.49 -6.86
C SER A 136 9.50 18.59 -8.13
N PRO A 137 9.80 19.56 -9.03
CA PRO A 137 8.98 19.80 -10.22
C PRO A 137 9.01 18.60 -11.19
N LEU A 138 9.98 17.70 -11.02
CA LEU A 138 10.02 16.41 -11.68
C LEU A 138 8.85 15.50 -11.24
N LYS A 139 8.59 15.42 -9.93
CA LYS A 139 7.67 14.44 -9.33
C LYS A 139 6.24 14.96 -9.31
N HIS A 140 6.03 16.18 -8.86
CA HIS A 140 4.72 16.83 -8.73
C HIS A 140 4.89 18.35 -8.64
N ARG A 141 3.84 19.12 -8.96
CA ARG A 141 3.91 20.59 -9.05
C ARG A 141 3.89 21.28 -7.69
N VAL A 142 3.02 20.85 -6.78
CA VAL A 142 2.86 21.41 -5.43
C VAL A 142 2.74 20.26 -4.41
N GLY A 143 2.67 20.57 -3.11
CA GLY A 143 2.77 19.63 -2.00
C GLY A 143 1.46 18.99 -1.51
N LEU A 144 0.31 19.22 -2.15
CA LEU A 144 -0.97 18.62 -1.72
C LEU A 144 -1.14 17.17 -2.23
N PRO A 145 -1.80 16.28 -1.48
CA PRO A 145 -2.13 14.93 -1.96
C PRO A 145 -2.98 14.95 -3.23
N ASP A 146 -2.94 13.88 -4.01
CA ASP A 146 -3.75 13.74 -5.23
C ASP A 146 -4.50 12.40 -5.28
N LEU A 147 -5.08 12.00 -6.43
CA LEU A 147 -5.82 10.73 -6.51
C LEU A 147 -5.00 9.50 -6.07
N GLY A 148 -3.67 9.54 -6.13
CA GLY A 148 -2.81 8.44 -5.70
C GLY A 148 -2.85 8.19 -4.20
N GLU A 149 -2.85 9.25 -3.39
CA GLU A 149 -3.03 9.14 -1.94
C GLU A 149 -4.45 8.70 -1.59
N ILE A 150 -5.46 9.21 -2.31
CA ILE A 150 -6.86 8.79 -2.11
C ILE A 150 -6.99 7.29 -2.36
N TYR A 151 -6.38 6.77 -3.42
CA TYR A 151 -6.29 5.33 -3.67
C TYR A 151 -5.67 4.56 -2.51
N THR A 152 -4.61 5.09 -1.90
CA THR A 152 -3.96 4.45 -0.75
C THR A 152 -4.93 4.33 0.43
N LEU A 153 -5.66 5.40 0.76
CA LEU A 153 -6.63 5.39 1.86
C LEU A 153 -7.71 4.33 1.64
N VAL A 154 -8.32 4.32 0.45
CA VAL A 154 -9.40 3.39 0.10
C VAL A 154 -8.90 1.95 0.08
N LEU A 155 -7.69 1.70 -0.41
CA LEU A 155 -7.10 0.36 -0.42
C LEU A 155 -6.86 -0.16 1.01
N LEU A 156 -6.30 0.66 1.89
CA LEU A 156 -6.05 0.25 3.28
C LEU A 156 -7.36 -0.05 4.02
N GLU A 157 -8.37 0.81 3.91
CA GLU A 157 -9.70 0.55 4.48
C GLU A 157 -10.31 -0.73 3.89
N SER A 158 -10.21 -0.93 2.57
CA SER A 158 -10.71 -2.14 1.90
C SER A 158 -10.06 -3.43 2.41
N ILE A 159 -8.78 -3.41 2.79
CA ILE A 159 -8.09 -4.57 3.38
C ILE A 159 -8.69 -4.93 4.74
N ALA A 160 -8.88 -3.94 5.62
CA ALA A 160 -9.48 -4.15 6.94
C ALA A 160 -10.94 -4.63 6.81
N LYS A 161 -11.74 -3.95 5.99
CA LYS A 161 -13.13 -4.28 5.72
C LYS A 161 -13.30 -5.66 5.08
N ALA A 162 -12.37 -6.08 4.22
CA ALA A 162 -12.38 -7.44 3.66
C ALA A 162 -12.22 -8.51 4.75
N CYS A 163 -11.42 -8.24 5.79
CA CYS A 163 -11.20 -9.16 6.89
C CYS A 163 -12.47 -9.39 7.71
N GLU A 164 -13.21 -8.33 8.02
CA GLU A 164 -14.48 -8.43 8.74
C GLU A 164 -15.56 -9.07 7.86
N HIS A 165 -15.74 -8.59 6.63
CA HIS A 165 -16.72 -9.12 5.68
C HIS A 165 -16.51 -10.63 5.39
N ALA A 166 -15.25 -11.09 5.32
CA ALA A 166 -14.98 -12.52 5.14
C ALA A 166 -15.39 -13.35 6.36
N GLN A 167 -15.14 -12.86 7.57
CA GLN A 167 -15.55 -13.51 8.82
C GLN A 167 -17.09 -13.57 8.89
N GLU A 168 -17.75 -12.44 8.67
CA GLU A 168 -19.22 -12.34 8.63
C GLU A 168 -19.82 -13.33 7.65
N SER A 169 -19.28 -13.41 6.43
CA SER A 169 -19.75 -14.35 5.40
C SER A 169 -19.64 -15.81 5.84
N MET A 170 -18.53 -16.19 6.47
CA MET A 170 -18.30 -17.56 6.94
C MET A 170 -19.18 -17.90 8.14
N ILE A 171 -19.29 -16.99 9.11
CA ILE A 171 -20.15 -17.13 10.30
C ILE A 171 -21.61 -17.24 9.88
N ALA A 172 -22.09 -16.36 8.99
CA ALA A 172 -23.47 -16.38 8.50
C ALA A 172 -23.80 -17.72 7.84
N LYS A 173 -22.94 -18.20 6.92
CA LYS A 173 -23.12 -19.52 6.28
C LYS A 173 -23.14 -20.66 7.30
N ALA A 174 -22.21 -20.66 8.25
CA ALA A 174 -22.14 -21.70 9.26
C ALA A 174 -23.36 -21.70 10.19
N ARG A 175 -23.84 -20.54 10.62
CA ARG A 175 -25.05 -20.41 11.45
C ARG A 175 -26.30 -20.86 10.72
N VAL A 176 -26.47 -20.48 9.44
CA VAL A 176 -27.61 -20.94 8.63
C VAL A 176 -27.63 -22.47 8.54
N VAL A 177 -26.48 -23.11 8.30
CA VAL A 177 -26.38 -24.58 8.32
C VAL A 177 -26.71 -25.12 9.71
N ALA A 178 -26.14 -24.56 10.77
CA ALA A 178 -26.33 -25.05 12.13
C ALA A 178 -27.81 -25.02 12.56
N THR A 179 -28.54 -23.95 12.21
CA THR A 179 -29.99 -23.82 12.50
C THR A 179 -30.87 -24.80 11.73
N SER A 180 -30.36 -25.36 10.62
CA SER A 180 -31.09 -26.34 9.80
C SER A 180 -30.88 -27.79 10.23
N LEU A 181 -30.03 -28.03 11.23
CA LEU A 181 -29.61 -29.36 11.66
C LEU A 181 -30.11 -29.67 13.07
N SER A 182 -30.42 -30.95 13.31
CA SER A 182 -30.69 -31.49 14.64
C SER A 182 -29.41 -31.59 15.48
N SER A 183 -29.55 -31.68 16.81
CA SER A 183 -28.43 -31.91 17.73
C SER A 183 -27.64 -33.17 17.36
N ALA A 184 -28.32 -34.25 16.93
CA ALA A 184 -27.67 -35.48 16.49
C ALA A 184 -26.75 -35.27 15.28
N GLN A 185 -27.16 -34.44 14.32
CA GLN A 185 -26.34 -34.09 13.15
C GLN A 185 -25.18 -33.17 13.52
N LEU A 186 -25.38 -32.19 14.40
CA LEU A 186 -24.33 -31.29 14.87
C LEU A 186 -23.25 -32.00 15.69
N ASP A 187 -23.65 -33.01 16.46
CA ASP A 187 -22.78 -33.81 17.34
C ASP A 187 -22.23 -35.08 16.68
N SER A 188 -22.69 -35.40 15.45
CA SER A 188 -22.17 -36.50 14.64
C SER A 188 -20.67 -36.37 14.32
N TYR A 189 -20.15 -35.15 14.50
CA TYR A 189 -18.77 -34.75 14.26
C TYR A 189 -18.20 -34.00 15.47
N GLY A 190 -16.96 -34.31 15.85
CA GLY A 190 -16.21 -33.57 16.87
C GLY A 190 -14.69 -33.64 16.70
N PRO A 191 -13.95 -32.72 17.35
CA PRO A 191 -12.49 -32.74 17.35
C PRO A 191 -11.93 -34.01 18.03
N ARG A 192 -10.70 -34.37 17.66
CA ARG A 192 -10.01 -35.63 18.00
C ARG A 192 -9.98 -35.96 19.50
N GLU A 193 -10.02 -34.94 20.36
CA GLU A 193 -9.92 -35.05 21.83
C GLU A 193 -11.20 -35.48 22.53
N ALA A 194 -12.33 -35.57 21.81
CA ALA A 194 -13.58 -35.94 22.44
C ALA A 194 -13.59 -37.44 22.80
N SER A 195 -14.04 -37.77 24.02
CA SER A 195 -13.99 -39.09 24.68
C SER A 195 -14.95 -40.11 24.05
N PHE A 196 -14.74 -40.46 22.79
CA PHE A 196 -15.53 -41.47 22.07
C PHE A 196 -14.67 -42.67 21.71
N SER A 197 -15.26 -43.85 21.91
CA SER A 197 -14.79 -45.10 21.31
C SER A 197 -14.88 -44.97 19.78
N PRO A 198 -13.78 -45.19 19.03
CA PRO A 198 -13.82 -45.14 17.59
C PRO A 198 -14.67 -46.29 17.05
N THR A 199 -15.82 -45.99 16.48
CA THR A 199 -16.53 -46.91 15.58
C THR A 199 -15.75 -46.97 14.28
N ASN A 200 -15.45 -48.17 13.77
CA ASN A 200 -14.90 -48.37 12.42
C ASN A 200 -16.00 -48.02 11.41
N VAL A 201 -16.17 -46.73 11.10
CA VAL A 201 -17.18 -46.27 10.14
C VAL A 201 -16.60 -46.22 8.73
N ASN A 202 -17.26 -46.88 7.78
CA ASN A 202 -16.88 -46.91 6.38
C ASN A 202 -17.19 -45.54 5.71
N CYS A 203 -16.14 -44.79 5.34
CA CYS A 203 -16.29 -43.49 4.69
C CYS A 203 -16.94 -43.57 3.30
N ASP A 204 -16.78 -44.69 2.59
CA ASP A 204 -17.39 -44.87 1.27
C ASP A 204 -18.92 -45.02 1.40
N GLU A 205 -19.39 -45.67 2.47
CA GLU A 205 -20.82 -45.77 2.80
C GLU A 205 -21.42 -44.40 3.17
N ILE A 206 -20.73 -43.62 4.01
CA ILE A 206 -21.15 -42.24 4.34
C ILE A 206 -21.24 -41.40 3.07
N MET A 207 -20.24 -41.50 2.19
CA MET A 207 -20.19 -40.75 0.95
C MET A 207 -21.34 -41.13 0.02
N ALA A 208 -21.65 -42.43 -0.10
CA ALA A 208 -22.79 -42.91 -0.87
C ALA A 208 -24.12 -42.39 -0.33
N GLN A 209 -24.31 -42.42 1.00
CA GLN A 209 -25.51 -41.86 1.64
C GLN A 209 -25.65 -40.35 1.40
N ALA A 210 -24.56 -39.60 1.58
CA ALA A 210 -24.57 -38.15 1.34
C ALA A 210 -24.85 -37.82 -0.13
N PHE A 211 -24.34 -38.62 -1.08
CA PHE A 211 -24.62 -38.46 -2.50
C PHE A 211 -26.09 -38.71 -2.84
N ALA A 212 -26.72 -39.73 -2.25
CA ALA A 212 -28.13 -40.01 -2.44
C ALA A 212 -29.01 -38.85 -1.96
N ILE A 213 -28.67 -38.26 -0.79
CA ILE A 213 -29.36 -37.05 -0.28
C ILE A 213 -29.18 -35.87 -1.25
N VAL A 214 -27.97 -35.65 -1.76
CA VAL A 214 -27.69 -34.58 -2.74
C VAL A 214 -28.48 -34.79 -4.03
N GLU A 215 -28.57 -36.01 -4.55
CA GLU A 215 -29.33 -36.32 -5.77
C GLU A 215 -30.82 -36.05 -5.59
N ALA A 216 -31.39 -36.41 -4.44
CA ALA A 216 -32.79 -36.17 -4.13
C ALA A 216 -33.13 -34.67 -3.96
N GLN A 217 -32.16 -33.85 -3.55
CA GLN A 217 -32.38 -32.43 -3.22
C GLN A 217 -31.94 -31.44 -4.30
N SER A 218 -31.12 -31.85 -5.27
CA SER A 218 -30.54 -30.92 -6.25
C SER A 218 -31.51 -30.65 -7.40
N LEU A 219 -31.59 -29.39 -7.82
CA LEU A 219 -32.49 -28.98 -8.91
C LEU A 219 -31.89 -29.26 -10.30
N SER A 220 -30.57 -29.52 -10.37
CA SER A 220 -29.87 -29.82 -11.62
C SER A 220 -28.71 -30.80 -11.44
N ARG A 221 -28.32 -31.48 -12.53
CA ARG A 221 -27.13 -32.34 -12.57
C ARG A 221 -25.83 -31.58 -12.27
N ALA A 222 -25.74 -30.32 -12.70
CA ALA A 222 -24.57 -29.47 -12.47
C ALA A 222 -24.41 -29.12 -10.98
N GLU A 223 -25.51 -28.77 -10.32
CA GLU A 223 -25.54 -28.54 -8.88
C GLU A 223 -25.17 -29.79 -8.09
N ALA A 224 -25.76 -30.94 -8.43
CA ALA A 224 -25.44 -32.21 -7.80
C ALA A 224 -23.95 -32.56 -7.94
N ALA A 225 -23.37 -32.37 -9.13
CA ALA A 225 -21.94 -32.62 -9.36
C ALA A 225 -21.05 -31.72 -8.50
N LYS A 226 -21.38 -30.43 -8.37
CA LYS A 226 -20.66 -29.48 -7.50
C LYS A 226 -20.74 -29.89 -6.03
N ARG A 227 -21.94 -30.23 -5.53
CA ARG A 227 -22.15 -30.66 -4.14
C ARG A 227 -21.42 -31.95 -3.80
N LYS A 228 -21.47 -32.96 -4.70
CA LYS A 228 -20.71 -34.22 -4.55
C LYS A 228 -19.20 -33.98 -4.49
N ARG A 229 -18.68 -33.02 -5.29
CA ARG A 229 -17.27 -32.63 -5.23
C ARG A 229 -16.90 -32.07 -3.85
N CYS A 230 -17.69 -31.15 -3.29
CA CYS A 230 -17.46 -30.60 -1.96
C CYS A 230 -17.42 -31.69 -0.87
N ILE A 231 -18.30 -32.70 -0.96
CA ILE A 231 -18.32 -33.83 -0.02
C ILE A 231 -17.02 -34.64 -0.12
N ARG A 232 -16.56 -34.96 -1.35
CA ARG A 232 -15.27 -35.66 -1.56
C ARG A 232 -14.10 -34.89 -0.98
N GLU A 233 -14.07 -33.58 -1.22
CA GLU A 233 -13.01 -32.69 -0.72
C GLU A 233 -13.01 -32.60 0.81
N SER A 234 -14.20 -32.56 1.44
CA SER A 234 -14.34 -32.57 2.91
C SER A 234 -13.86 -33.88 3.54
N LEU A 235 -13.93 -34.99 2.80
CA LEU A 235 -13.45 -36.31 3.23
C LEU A 235 -12.00 -36.60 2.81
N PHE A 236 -11.30 -35.65 2.17
CA PHE A 236 -9.96 -35.86 1.62
C PHE A 236 -8.91 -36.15 2.72
N ASN A 237 -9.09 -35.65 3.95
CA ASN A 237 -8.16 -35.84 5.06
C ASN A 237 -8.68 -36.87 6.10
N ARG A 238 -8.84 -38.11 5.63
CA ARG A 238 -9.50 -39.26 6.31
C ARG A 238 -9.03 -39.61 7.74
N LYS A 239 -7.87 -39.11 8.19
CA LYS A 239 -7.22 -39.55 9.45
C LYS A 239 -7.59 -38.72 10.70
N ALA A 240 -8.39 -37.66 10.56
CA ALA A 240 -8.59 -36.66 11.61
C ALA A 240 -9.97 -36.67 12.30
N HIS A 241 -10.93 -37.48 11.87
CA HIS A 241 -12.33 -37.33 12.31
C HIS A 241 -12.80 -38.51 13.16
N LYS A 242 -13.49 -38.21 14.28
CA LYS A 242 -14.31 -39.18 15.01
C LYS A 242 -15.76 -38.98 14.57
N ILE A 243 -16.37 -40.05 14.05
CA ILE A 243 -17.74 -40.05 13.55
C ILE A 243 -18.58 -40.83 14.54
N ARG A 244 -19.62 -40.20 15.11
CA ARG A 244 -20.49 -40.87 16.10
C ARG A 244 -21.62 -41.66 15.43
N ASP A 245 -22.22 -41.08 14.40
CA ASP A 245 -23.33 -41.67 13.65
C ASP A 245 -23.15 -41.43 12.15
N ALA A 246 -23.12 -42.51 11.37
CA ALA A 246 -22.81 -42.45 9.94
C ALA A 246 -23.91 -41.72 9.15
N ARG A 247 -25.17 -41.94 9.51
CA ARG A 247 -26.33 -41.34 8.84
C ARG A 247 -26.40 -39.83 9.10
N SER A 248 -26.36 -39.43 10.37
CA SER A 248 -26.37 -38.02 10.76
C SER A 248 -25.17 -37.26 10.20
N PHE A 249 -24.01 -37.92 10.09
CA PHE A 249 -22.83 -37.33 9.47
C PHE A 249 -22.98 -37.17 7.95
N ALA A 250 -23.59 -38.14 7.25
CA ALA A 250 -23.92 -38.01 5.83
C ALA A 250 -24.91 -36.86 5.57
N GLU A 251 -25.91 -36.70 6.44
CA GLU A 251 -26.87 -35.59 6.39
C GLU A 251 -26.19 -34.23 6.64
N LEU A 252 -25.25 -34.16 7.61
CA LEU A 252 -24.40 -32.98 7.84
C LEU A 252 -23.59 -32.63 6.58
N LEU A 253 -22.89 -33.59 5.98
CA LEU A 253 -22.09 -33.36 4.76
C LEU A 253 -22.96 -32.89 3.59
N ALA A 254 -24.16 -33.45 3.43
CA ALA A 254 -25.11 -33.01 2.41
C ALA A 254 -25.58 -31.57 2.64
N ALA A 255 -25.84 -31.17 3.89
CA ALA A 255 -26.22 -29.80 4.24
C ALA A 255 -25.08 -28.79 4.00
N LEU A 256 -23.86 -29.13 4.43
CA LEU A 256 -22.66 -28.31 4.20
C LEU A 256 -22.37 -28.08 2.71
N SER A 257 -22.56 -29.11 1.89
CA SER A 257 -22.33 -29.03 0.44
C SER A 257 -23.21 -27.98 -0.26
N LYS A 258 -24.42 -27.72 0.25
CA LYS A 258 -25.35 -26.70 -0.29
C LYS A 258 -24.74 -25.31 -0.24
N TRP A 259 -23.95 -25.03 0.81
CA TRP A 259 -23.30 -23.74 1.04
C TRP A 259 -21.83 -23.73 0.61
N SER A 260 -21.36 -24.83 0.00
CA SER A 260 -19.94 -25.05 -0.33
C SER A 260 -19.02 -24.83 0.87
N LEU A 261 -19.47 -25.28 2.06
CA LEU A 261 -18.76 -25.11 3.33
C LEU A 261 -17.95 -26.38 3.67
N SER A 262 -16.65 -26.25 4.00
CA SER A 262 -15.87 -27.40 4.50
C SER A 262 -16.23 -27.71 5.96
N LEU A 263 -15.94 -28.94 6.40
CA LEU A 263 -16.21 -29.38 7.76
C LEU A 263 -15.39 -28.58 8.79
N GLU A 264 -14.12 -28.32 8.50
CA GLU A 264 -13.23 -27.51 9.34
C GLU A 264 -13.70 -26.07 9.44
N ALA A 265 -14.14 -25.49 8.32
CA ALA A 265 -14.70 -24.14 8.29
C ALA A 265 -16.00 -24.07 9.09
N PHE A 266 -16.91 -25.04 8.93
CA PHE A 266 -18.12 -25.10 9.73
C PHE A 266 -17.82 -25.17 11.23
N ALA A 267 -16.88 -26.04 11.64
CA ALA A 267 -16.47 -26.18 13.02
C ALA A 267 -15.91 -24.88 13.60
N ALA A 268 -15.08 -24.17 12.82
CA ALA A 268 -14.44 -22.93 13.22
C ALA A 268 -15.41 -21.75 13.35
N PHE A 269 -16.42 -21.65 12.48
CA PHE A 269 -17.24 -20.44 12.35
C PHE A 269 -18.67 -20.57 12.88
N ARG A 270 -19.20 -21.78 13.15
CA ARG A 270 -20.59 -21.96 13.60
C ARG A 270 -20.93 -21.21 14.90
N ASN A 271 -19.96 -21.12 15.81
CA ASN A 271 -20.05 -20.41 17.09
C ASN A 271 -19.12 -19.19 17.14
N GLY A 272 -18.58 -18.77 15.99
CA GLY A 272 -17.62 -17.68 15.92
C GLY A 272 -18.29 -16.31 16.07
N GLU A 273 -17.48 -15.34 16.49
CA GLU A 273 -17.78 -13.92 16.46
C GLU A 273 -16.78 -13.22 15.53
N VAL A 274 -17.18 -12.06 15.02
CA VAL A 274 -16.31 -11.25 14.17
C VAL A 274 -15.24 -10.61 15.05
N VAL A 275 -13.97 -10.86 14.73
CA VAL A 275 -12.86 -10.16 15.34
C VAL A 275 -12.65 -8.85 14.59
N PRO A 276 -12.71 -7.69 15.27
CA PRO A 276 -12.47 -6.39 14.63
C PRO A 276 -11.06 -6.30 14.04
N VAL A 277 -10.96 -5.70 12.85
CA VAL A 277 -9.69 -5.48 12.15
C VAL A 277 -9.52 -4.01 11.80
N SER A 278 -8.40 -3.42 12.21
CA SER A 278 -8.09 -2.00 11.97
C SER A 278 -6.67 -1.78 11.47
N ILE A 279 -6.45 -0.72 10.70
CA ILE A 279 -5.13 -0.27 10.25
C ILE A 279 -4.87 1.14 10.78
N LEU A 280 -3.73 1.32 11.44
CA LEU A 280 -3.17 2.62 11.78
C LEU A 280 -2.22 3.06 10.66
N ALA A 281 -2.64 4.06 9.90
CA ALA A 281 -1.82 4.74 8.91
C ALA A 281 -1.05 5.88 9.59
N ILE A 282 0.21 5.61 9.92
CA ILE A 282 1.07 6.50 10.68
C ILE A 282 1.86 7.39 9.72
N GLN A 283 1.59 8.69 9.74
CA GLN A 283 2.33 9.67 8.94
C GLN A 283 3.72 9.89 9.52
N ASP A 284 4.75 9.48 8.78
CA ASP A 284 6.14 9.42 9.22
C ASP A 284 6.98 10.63 8.80
N ALA A 285 6.35 11.76 8.48
CA ALA A 285 7.01 13.01 8.08
C ALA A 285 8.10 13.45 9.06
N GLU A 286 7.77 13.46 10.36
CA GLU A 286 8.65 13.93 11.43
C GLU A 286 9.59 12.82 11.96
N ARG A 287 9.62 11.64 11.31
CA ARG A 287 10.47 10.52 11.73
C ARG A 287 11.93 10.70 11.33
N TYR A 288 12.20 11.41 10.23
CA TYR A 288 13.54 11.51 9.65
C TYR A 288 14.09 12.95 9.72
N PRO A 289 15.21 13.19 10.42
CA PRO A 289 15.78 14.53 10.59
C PRO A 289 16.18 15.23 9.29
N CYS A 290 16.44 14.49 8.21
CA CYS A 290 16.75 15.06 6.89
C CYS A 290 15.60 15.86 6.25
N TYR A 291 14.39 15.79 6.82
CA TYR A 291 13.23 16.58 6.40
C TYR A 291 12.85 17.66 7.41
N SER A 292 13.73 17.97 8.37
CA SER A 292 13.47 18.99 9.41
C SER A 292 13.23 20.40 8.87
N ASP A 293 13.74 20.74 7.68
CA ASP A 293 13.48 22.03 7.04
C ASP A 293 12.06 22.14 6.45
N LEU A 294 11.32 21.03 6.36
CA LEU A 294 9.95 21.05 5.87
C LEU A 294 9.04 21.74 6.91
N SER A 295 8.36 22.80 6.49
CA SER A 295 7.41 23.50 7.35
C SER A 295 6.33 22.57 7.89
N HIS A 296 6.09 22.61 9.21
CA HIS A 296 4.98 21.90 9.85
C HIS A 296 3.62 22.29 9.26
N ALA A 297 3.49 23.50 8.68
CA ALA A 297 2.27 23.92 8.00
C ALA A 297 1.99 23.07 6.76
N VAL A 298 3.02 22.72 5.97
CA VAL A 298 2.88 21.88 4.78
C VAL A 298 2.47 20.46 5.16
N VAL A 299 3.07 19.90 6.22
CA VAL A 299 2.69 18.57 6.74
C VAL A 299 1.26 18.58 7.27
N ALA A 300 0.87 19.63 8.00
CA ALA A 300 -0.47 19.79 8.54
C ALA A 300 -1.52 19.96 7.43
N GLU A 301 -1.22 20.73 6.39
CA GLU A 301 -2.09 20.91 5.22
C GLU A 301 -2.28 19.60 4.45
N TYR A 302 -1.17 18.87 4.21
CA TYR A 302 -1.21 17.54 3.60
C TYR A 302 -2.10 16.58 4.40
N ARG A 303 -1.94 16.52 5.72
CA ARG A 303 -2.77 15.72 6.63
C ARG A 303 -4.24 16.15 6.62
N SER A 304 -4.50 17.45 6.69
CA SER A 304 -5.84 18.03 6.69
C SER A 304 -6.62 17.60 5.45
N PHE A 305 -5.99 17.65 4.27
CA PHE A 305 -6.59 17.14 3.04
C PHE A 305 -6.93 15.65 3.13
N LEU A 306 -6.01 14.80 3.60
CA LEU A 306 -6.26 13.36 3.72
C LEU A 306 -7.42 13.06 4.67
N MET A 307 -7.56 13.80 5.78
CA MET A 307 -8.68 13.67 6.71
C MET A 307 -10.01 14.09 6.06
N LYS A 308 -10.03 15.20 5.31
CA LYS A 308 -11.21 15.59 4.55
C LYS A 308 -11.59 14.53 3.50
N MET A 309 -10.62 13.83 2.92
CA MET A 309 -10.87 12.70 2.00
C MET A 309 -11.43 11.47 2.69
N THR A 310 -10.98 11.15 3.92
CA THR A 310 -11.60 10.06 4.69
C THR A 310 -13.05 10.36 5.00
N ASP A 311 -13.36 11.60 5.35
CA ASP A 311 -14.74 12.03 5.63
C ASP A 311 -15.59 12.00 4.34
N LEU A 312 -15.08 12.54 3.23
CA LEU A 312 -15.78 12.55 1.95
C LEU A 312 -16.14 11.14 1.45
N LEU A 313 -15.24 10.18 1.65
CA LEU A 313 -15.39 8.81 1.16
C LEU A 313 -16.07 7.87 2.15
N ASP A 314 -16.54 8.40 3.29
CA ASP A 314 -17.14 7.61 4.37
C ASP A 314 -16.23 6.45 4.78
N ILE A 315 -14.95 6.77 5.00
CA ILE A 315 -13.94 5.83 5.50
C ILE A 315 -14.06 5.81 7.01
N GLU A 316 -14.56 4.69 7.54
CA GLU A 316 -14.81 4.58 8.96
C GLU A 316 -13.52 4.43 9.76
N ARG A 317 -13.39 5.25 10.82
CA ARG A 317 -12.21 5.27 11.70
C ARG A 317 -11.91 3.93 12.38
N ARG A 318 -12.92 3.04 12.51
CA ARG A 318 -12.74 1.68 13.03
C ARG A 318 -11.91 0.79 12.09
N HIS A 319 -11.90 1.06 10.79
CA HIS A 319 -11.15 0.29 9.78
C HIS A 319 -9.81 0.94 9.44
N LEU A 320 -9.77 2.27 9.33
CA LEU A 320 -8.56 3.03 9.03
C LEU A 320 -8.48 4.29 9.90
N ASP A 321 -7.41 4.43 10.67
CA ASP A 321 -7.14 5.64 11.46
C ASP A 321 -5.84 6.29 10.97
N LEU A 322 -5.92 7.58 10.63
CA LEU A 322 -4.77 8.40 10.25
C LEU A 322 -4.16 9.03 11.50
N VAL A 323 -2.93 8.70 11.81
CA VAL A 323 -2.25 9.14 13.04
C VAL A 323 -0.94 9.83 12.68
N ALA A 324 -0.64 11.00 13.25
CA ALA A 324 0.68 11.59 13.04
C ALA A 324 1.70 10.89 13.96
N TYR A 325 2.91 10.68 13.47
CA TYR A 325 3.98 10.04 14.27
C TYR A 325 4.21 10.75 15.63
N ARG A 326 4.03 12.07 15.67
CA ARG A 326 4.18 12.91 16.87
C ARG A 326 3.05 12.80 17.89
N ASP A 327 1.83 12.53 17.43
CA ASP A 327 0.62 12.54 18.28
C ASP A 327 0.62 11.36 19.29
N VAL A 328 1.63 10.49 19.21
CA VAL A 328 1.77 9.28 20.04
C VAL A 328 3.11 9.26 20.78
N ALA A 329 3.86 10.37 20.79
CA ALA A 329 5.21 10.46 21.35
C ALA A 329 5.30 10.27 22.88
N GLU A 330 4.17 10.32 23.61
CA GLU A 330 4.12 10.35 25.07
C GLU A 330 4.32 8.98 25.78
N ARG A 331 4.56 7.88 25.04
CA ARG A 331 4.59 6.51 25.61
C ARG A 331 5.98 5.89 25.74
N THR A 332 7.04 6.67 25.50
CA THR A 332 8.41 6.16 25.48
C THR A 332 9.09 6.37 26.84
N ASP A 333 9.65 5.32 27.43
CA ASP A 333 10.54 5.43 28.59
C ASP A 333 11.70 6.38 28.26
N GLU A 334 11.93 7.39 29.12
CA GLU A 334 13.01 8.36 28.94
C GLU A 334 14.37 7.67 28.76
N THR A 335 14.60 6.56 29.46
CA THR A 335 15.86 5.81 29.38
C THR A 335 16.02 5.15 28.02
N ALA A 336 14.96 4.52 27.49
CA ALA A 336 14.94 3.99 26.13
C ALA A 336 15.14 5.09 25.07
N GLN A 337 14.52 6.26 25.26
CA GLN A 337 14.65 7.40 24.37
C GLN A 337 16.08 7.96 24.35
N ARG A 338 16.72 8.15 25.52
CA ARG A 338 18.13 8.58 25.61
C ARG A 338 19.09 7.58 24.94
N ARG A 339 18.87 6.27 25.11
CA ARG A 339 19.67 5.24 24.43
C ARG A 339 19.51 5.29 22.91
N ARG A 340 18.27 5.46 22.41
CA ARG A 340 18.00 5.65 20.99
C ARG A 340 18.73 6.87 20.42
N ASP A 341 18.67 7.99 21.13
CA ASP A 341 19.32 9.24 20.69
C ASP A 341 20.86 9.10 20.71
N ALA A 342 21.42 8.47 21.74
CA ALA A 342 22.85 8.16 21.77
C ALA A 342 23.28 7.22 20.62
N PHE A 343 22.48 6.20 20.31
CA PHE A 343 22.73 5.33 19.15
C PHE A 343 22.68 6.13 17.85
N TYR A 344 21.67 6.99 17.67
CA TYR A 344 21.51 7.83 16.49
C TYR A 344 22.73 8.71 16.27
N GLU A 345 23.18 9.47 17.28
CA GLU A 345 24.31 10.39 17.16
C GLU A 345 25.61 9.66 16.83
N ASN A 346 25.91 8.57 17.54
CA ASN A 346 27.09 7.74 17.27
C ASN A 346 27.06 7.17 15.84
N ARG A 347 25.89 6.70 15.41
CA ARG A 347 25.72 6.13 14.08
C ARG A 347 25.85 7.18 12.99
N LEU A 348 25.27 8.36 13.20
CA LEU A 348 25.38 9.49 12.28
C LEU A 348 26.85 9.90 12.11
N GLN A 349 27.60 10.05 13.19
CA GLN A 349 29.04 10.35 13.13
C GLN A 349 29.82 9.28 12.35
N ALA A 350 29.54 8.00 12.62
CA ALA A 350 30.21 6.89 11.94
C ALA A 350 29.98 6.89 10.42
N LEU A 351 28.77 7.26 9.97
CA LEU A 351 28.44 7.36 8.54
C LEU A 351 29.01 8.64 7.91
N ARG A 352 28.97 9.76 8.65
CA ARG A 352 29.39 11.08 8.15
C ARG A 352 30.91 11.21 8.02
N ALA A 353 31.68 10.64 8.94
CA ALA A 353 33.14 10.76 8.96
C ALA A 353 33.84 10.33 7.64
N PRO A 354 33.60 9.12 7.10
CA PRO A 354 34.22 8.72 5.84
C PRO A 354 33.74 9.57 4.65
N ILE A 355 32.44 9.91 4.61
CA ILE A 355 31.85 10.78 3.58
C ILE A 355 32.51 12.16 3.58
N ALA A 356 32.71 12.77 4.75
CA ALA A 356 33.38 14.06 4.89
C ALA A 356 34.85 13.99 4.43
N ALA A 357 35.57 12.93 4.79
CA ALA A 357 36.95 12.72 4.35
C ALA A 357 37.06 12.52 2.82
N GLY A 358 36.07 11.89 2.20
CA GLY A 358 36.01 11.65 0.75
C GLY A 358 35.35 12.75 -0.07
N LEU A 359 34.77 13.78 0.54
CA LEU A 359 33.91 14.76 -0.14
C LEU A 359 34.64 15.49 -1.28
N SER A 360 35.85 15.99 -1.06
CA SER A 360 36.61 16.69 -2.11
C SER A 360 36.85 15.80 -3.34
N ARG A 361 37.10 14.50 -3.14
CA ARG A 361 37.27 13.54 -4.24
C ARG A 361 35.96 13.27 -4.98
N LEU A 362 34.84 13.22 -4.26
CA LEU A 362 33.51 13.08 -4.85
C LEU A 362 33.14 14.29 -5.71
N LEU A 363 33.41 15.51 -5.22
CA LEU A 363 33.10 16.75 -5.93
C LEU A 363 33.90 16.91 -7.23
N LEU A 364 35.12 16.35 -7.31
CA LEU A 364 35.96 16.36 -8.51
C LEU A 364 35.60 15.30 -9.56
N CYS A 365 34.71 14.36 -9.24
CA CYS A 365 34.28 13.34 -10.20
C CYS A 365 33.51 13.99 -11.36
N CYS A 366 33.79 13.53 -12.58
CA CYS A 366 33.08 13.91 -13.79
C CYS A 366 32.40 12.67 -14.38
N GLY A 367 31.08 12.70 -14.50
CA GLY A 367 30.24 11.59 -14.93
C GLY A 367 29.70 10.72 -13.79
N LYS A 368 28.47 10.22 -13.98
CA LYS A 368 27.72 9.40 -13.02
C LYS A 368 28.46 8.12 -12.63
N GLU A 369 29.10 7.41 -13.57
CA GLU A 369 29.80 6.16 -13.25
C GLU A 369 30.97 6.41 -12.29
N LYS A 370 31.79 7.43 -12.55
CA LYS A 370 32.95 7.78 -11.71
C LYS A 370 32.50 8.24 -10.33
N PHE A 371 31.49 9.11 -10.26
CA PHE A 371 30.93 9.54 -8.98
C PHE A 371 30.39 8.36 -8.17
N THR A 372 29.61 7.47 -8.80
CA THR A 372 29.01 6.31 -8.12
C THR A 372 30.07 5.29 -7.69
N GLN A 373 31.13 5.12 -8.47
CA GLN A 373 32.28 4.30 -8.06
C GLN A 373 33.00 4.92 -6.86
N CYS A 374 33.34 6.21 -6.93
CA CYS A 374 33.97 6.93 -5.84
C CYS A 374 33.12 6.88 -4.56
N LEU A 375 31.79 7.06 -4.67
CA LEU A 375 30.89 6.99 -3.53
C LEU A 375 30.86 5.59 -2.91
N ARG A 376 30.94 4.52 -3.70
CA ARG A 376 31.05 3.14 -3.17
C ARG A 376 32.38 2.89 -2.45
N GLU A 377 33.45 3.58 -2.82
CA GLU A 377 34.74 3.49 -2.13
C GLU A 377 34.78 4.29 -0.83
N VAL A 378 34.00 5.39 -0.75
CA VAL A 378 33.91 6.25 0.43
C VAL A 378 32.87 5.74 1.44
N ASP A 379 31.73 5.21 0.96
CA ASP A 379 30.66 4.64 1.79
C ASP A 379 31.06 3.26 2.31
N ALA A 380 31.79 3.25 3.43
CA ALA A 380 32.36 2.04 4.04
C ALA A 380 31.31 0.94 4.30
N ASP A 381 30.08 1.32 4.63
CA ASP A 381 28.99 0.40 4.95
C ASP A 381 28.12 0.04 3.74
N GLY A 382 28.24 0.79 2.64
CA GLY A 382 27.49 0.59 1.41
C GLY A 382 25.99 0.90 1.54
N ILE A 383 25.57 1.68 2.54
CA ILE A 383 24.16 2.01 2.81
C ILE A 383 23.79 3.46 2.45
N VAL A 384 24.76 4.37 2.38
CA VAL A 384 24.53 5.79 2.04
C VAL A 384 24.36 5.95 0.53
N GLY A 385 25.21 5.29 -0.26
CA GLY A 385 25.22 5.37 -1.72
C GLY A 385 23.87 5.07 -2.38
N PRO A 386 23.16 3.98 -1.98
CA PRO A 386 21.82 3.68 -2.50
C PRO A 386 20.76 4.76 -2.25
N LEU A 387 20.95 5.63 -1.24
CA LEU A 387 20.02 6.71 -0.89
C LEU A 387 20.33 8.05 -1.55
N PHE A 388 21.50 8.20 -2.18
CA PHE A 388 21.92 9.48 -2.76
C PHE A 388 20.91 10.01 -3.79
N GLU A 389 20.62 9.28 -4.86
CA GLU A 389 19.67 9.73 -5.89
C GLU A 389 18.22 9.89 -5.36
N PRO A 390 17.67 8.93 -4.58
CA PRO A 390 16.35 9.09 -3.97
C PRO A 390 16.23 10.38 -3.15
N LEU A 391 17.23 10.69 -2.33
CA LEU A 391 17.20 11.89 -1.48
C LEU A 391 17.53 13.16 -2.25
N LEU A 392 18.42 13.11 -3.26
CA LEU A 392 18.71 14.25 -4.14
C LEU A 392 17.42 14.85 -4.70
N LEU A 393 16.47 13.98 -5.05
CA LEU A 393 15.18 14.34 -5.65
C LEU A 393 14.03 14.44 -4.64
N SER A 394 14.28 14.27 -3.34
CA SER A 394 13.24 14.26 -2.30
C SER A 394 13.51 15.23 -1.15
N VAL A 395 14.75 15.64 -0.88
CA VAL A 395 15.00 16.67 0.14
C VAL A 395 14.74 18.05 -0.44
N GLN A 396 14.42 19.01 0.42
CA GLN A 396 14.33 20.40 -0.01
C GLN A 396 15.72 20.97 -0.25
N HIS A 397 15.83 21.78 -1.30
CA HIS A 397 17.06 22.48 -1.66
C HIS A 397 16.79 23.99 -1.74
N PRO A 398 16.74 24.71 -0.59
CA PRO A 398 16.42 26.15 -0.57
C PRO A 398 17.33 26.99 -1.47
N ARG A 399 18.59 26.58 -1.62
CA ARG A 399 19.57 27.22 -2.52
C ARG A 399 19.13 27.25 -3.99
N LEU A 400 18.33 26.30 -4.45
CA LEU A 400 17.77 26.35 -5.81
C LEU A 400 16.80 27.52 -5.98
N ALA A 401 15.94 27.78 -4.98
CA ALA A 401 15.00 28.90 -5.01
C ALA A 401 15.73 30.24 -4.88
N GLU A 402 16.75 30.33 -4.02
CA GLU A 402 17.60 31.52 -3.91
C GLU A 402 18.32 31.84 -5.24
N CYS A 403 18.90 30.82 -5.89
CA CYS A 403 19.54 30.98 -7.19
C CYS A 403 18.54 31.36 -8.29
N ALA A 404 17.36 30.75 -8.33
CA ALA A 404 16.30 31.10 -9.28
C ALA A 404 15.90 32.58 -9.19
N LEU A 405 15.69 33.09 -7.97
CA LEU A 405 15.43 34.50 -7.72
C LEU A 405 16.61 35.39 -8.12
N LYS A 406 17.83 35.01 -7.75
CA LYS A 406 19.05 35.77 -8.07
C LYS A 406 19.31 35.87 -9.57
N TRP A 407 19.07 34.79 -10.30
CA TRP A 407 19.32 34.69 -11.73
C TRP A 407 18.15 35.17 -12.60
N ASP A 408 17.04 35.59 -11.99
CA ASP A 408 15.80 35.98 -12.67
C ASP A 408 15.30 34.87 -13.61
N ARG A 409 15.21 33.64 -13.07
CA ARG A 409 14.78 32.45 -13.81
C ARG A 409 13.70 31.70 -13.06
N GLU A 410 12.90 30.95 -13.80
CA GLU A 410 11.95 30.01 -13.22
C GLU A 410 12.68 28.95 -12.38
N TYR A 411 12.17 28.66 -11.18
CA TYR A 411 12.71 27.64 -10.29
C TYR A 411 12.89 26.29 -11.00
N GLU A 412 11.94 25.94 -11.85
CA GLU A 412 11.97 24.71 -12.61
C GLU A 412 13.16 24.67 -13.60
N GLU A 413 13.47 25.77 -14.27
CA GLU A 413 14.61 25.84 -15.19
C GLU A 413 15.91 25.57 -14.45
N VAL A 414 16.13 26.28 -13.33
CA VAL A 414 17.31 26.12 -12.48
C VAL A 414 17.41 24.71 -11.91
N PHE A 415 16.28 24.14 -11.47
CA PHE A 415 16.21 22.76 -10.99
C PHE A 415 16.67 21.77 -12.07
N PHE A 416 16.10 21.83 -13.28
CA PHE A 416 16.46 20.89 -14.34
C PHE A 416 17.90 21.10 -14.83
N GLN A 417 18.37 22.34 -14.92
CA GLN A 417 19.75 22.65 -15.29
C GLN A 417 20.76 22.04 -14.32
N CYS A 418 20.53 22.23 -13.02
CA CYS A 418 21.46 21.74 -11.99
C CYS A 418 21.36 20.21 -11.82
N MET A 419 20.14 19.68 -11.68
CA MET A 419 19.93 18.25 -11.40
C MET A 419 20.38 17.36 -12.56
N THR A 420 20.21 17.79 -13.82
CA THR A 420 20.64 17.01 -15.00
C THR A 420 22.17 16.87 -15.09
N ASN A 421 22.89 17.85 -14.53
CA ASN A 421 24.35 17.95 -14.59
C ASN A 421 24.99 17.76 -13.20
N ILE A 422 24.27 17.16 -12.24
CA ILE A 422 24.75 17.05 -10.85
C ILE A 422 26.11 16.31 -10.74
N TYR A 423 26.39 15.39 -11.67
CA TYR A 423 27.60 14.58 -11.69
C TYR A 423 28.77 15.19 -12.47
N ASP A 424 28.57 16.35 -13.10
CA ASP A 424 29.57 16.97 -13.99
C ASP A 424 29.95 18.34 -13.41
N PRO A 425 31.22 18.58 -13.03
CA PRO A 425 31.67 19.88 -12.58
C PRO A 425 31.39 20.98 -13.61
N SER A 426 30.97 22.15 -13.15
CA SER A 426 30.67 23.29 -14.03
C SER A 426 31.84 24.26 -14.12
N GLU A 427 32.04 24.86 -15.30
CA GLU A 427 32.94 26.00 -15.48
C GLU A 427 32.35 27.30 -14.95
N ASP A 428 31.01 27.38 -14.84
CA ASP A 428 30.33 28.48 -14.20
C ASP A 428 30.46 28.33 -12.68
N ALA A 429 31.14 29.31 -12.06
CA ALA A 429 31.46 29.28 -10.64
C ALA A 429 30.20 29.26 -9.73
N GLU A 430 29.11 29.92 -10.14
CA GLU A 430 27.89 29.96 -9.33
C GLU A 430 27.12 28.64 -9.45
N LEU A 431 27.03 28.07 -10.65
CA LEU A 431 26.43 26.75 -10.87
C LEU A 431 27.24 25.64 -10.19
N GLU A 432 28.57 25.74 -10.19
CA GLU A 432 29.44 24.80 -9.50
C GLU A 432 29.27 24.87 -7.98
N GLN A 433 29.21 26.07 -7.40
CA GLN A 433 28.91 26.25 -5.98
C GLN A 433 27.56 25.65 -5.59
N LEU A 434 26.52 25.88 -6.40
CA LEU A 434 25.21 25.27 -6.21
C LEU A 434 25.31 23.73 -6.27
N ARG A 435 25.93 23.17 -7.32
CA ARG A 435 26.10 21.72 -7.50
C ARG A 435 26.79 21.07 -6.30
N GLN A 436 27.91 21.65 -5.84
CA GLN A 436 28.65 21.15 -4.68
C GLN A 436 27.79 21.18 -3.41
N HIS A 437 27.03 22.26 -3.19
CA HIS A 437 26.12 22.37 -2.07
C HIS A 437 25.04 21.29 -2.08
N LEU A 438 24.41 21.04 -3.24
CA LEU A 438 23.36 20.01 -3.36
C LEU A 438 23.90 18.61 -3.08
N ILE A 439 25.11 18.28 -3.60
CA ILE A 439 25.76 17.00 -3.31
C ILE A 439 26.03 16.85 -1.81
N GLN A 440 26.64 17.86 -1.20
CA GLN A 440 26.96 17.83 0.23
C GLN A 440 25.70 17.68 1.09
N ARG A 441 24.65 18.48 0.82
CA ARG A 441 23.38 18.42 1.53
C ARG A 441 22.72 17.06 1.39
N THR A 442 22.74 16.48 0.19
CA THR A 442 22.15 15.17 -0.10
C THR A 442 22.88 14.05 0.64
N LEU A 443 24.21 14.08 0.66
CA LEU A 443 25.01 13.08 1.38
C LEU A 443 24.80 13.15 2.90
N GLU A 444 24.71 14.37 3.45
CA GLU A 444 24.36 14.57 4.87
C GLU A 444 22.96 14.01 5.17
N ALA A 445 21.97 14.34 4.32
CA ALA A 445 20.62 13.83 4.44
C ALA A 445 20.56 12.29 4.39
N ALA A 446 21.36 11.66 3.53
CA ALA A 446 21.46 10.21 3.44
C ALA A 446 22.03 9.58 4.71
N CYS A 447 23.06 10.19 5.31
CA CYS A 447 23.59 9.76 6.61
C CYS A 447 22.53 9.88 7.71
N GLN A 448 21.83 11.02 7.78
CA GLN A 448 20.76 11.27 8.74
C GLN A 448 19.59 10.28 8.59
N TYR A 449 19.20 9.98 7.34
CA TYR A 449 18.14 9.02 7.06
C TYR A 449 18.52 7.62 7.52
N CYS A 450 19.72 7.14 7.16
CA CYS A 450 20.23 5.82 7.57
C CYS A 450 20.30 5.70 9.09
N ALA A 451 20.92 6.67 9.77
CA ALA A 451 21.05 6.67 11.22
C ALA A 451 19.67 6.67 11.90
N ALA A 452 18.72 7.50 11.44
CA ALA A 452 17.37 7.56 12.00
C ALA A 452 16.59 6.26 11.75
N TYR A 453 16.73 5.66 10.56
CA TYR A 453 16.08 4.38 10.25
C TYR A 453 16.58 3.27 11.19
N GLU A 454 17.90 3.13 11.36
CA GLU A 454 18.50 2.09 12.20
C GLU A 454 18.20 2.32 13.70
N ALA A 455 18.29 3.56 14.17
CA ALA A 455 17.96 3.93 15.55
C ALA A 455 16.51 3.60 15.93
N ASN A 456 15.60 3.69 14.98
CA ASN A 456 14.16 3.46 15.19
C ASN A 456 13.67 2.06 14.79
N THR A 457 14.55 1.15 14.37
CA THR A 457 14.18 -0.19 13.90
C THR A 457 14.82 -1.28 14.76
N GLY A 458 14.03 -2.05 15.51
CA GLY A 458 14.56 -2.94 16.57
C GLY A 458 15.54 -4.02 16.12
N LEU A 459 15.55 -4.41 14.84
CA LEU A 459 16.52 -5.37 14.31
C LEU A 459 17.87 -4.74 13.91
N LYS A 460 17.99 -3.41 13.99
CA LYS A 460 19.14 -2.64 13.52
C LYS A 460 19.92 -1.93 14.63
N ASN A 461 19.44 -2.00 15.87
CA ASN A 461 20.12 -1.43 17.03
C ASN A 461 20.25 -2.49 18.14
N GLY A 462 21.31 -2.37 18.95
CA GLY A 462 21.64 -3.36 19.98
C GLY A 462 20.59 -3.48 21.10
N ASP A 463 19.87 -2.39 21.37
CA ASP A 463 18.84 -2.30 22.41
C ASP A 463 17.48 -2.86 21.99
N ARG A 464 17.31 -3.26 20.71
CA ARG A 464 16.04 -3.68 20.11
C ARG A 464 14.92 -2.64 20.20
N PHE A 465 15.28 -1.36 20.25
CA PHE A 465 14.35 -0.25 20.21
C PHE A 465 13.62 -0.21 18.86
N ASP A 466 12.29 -0.30 18.90
CA ASP A 466 11.43 -0.12 17.73
C ASP A 466 10.35 0.91 18.06
N ASP A 467 10.41 2.05 17.37
CA ASP A 467 9.56 3.20 17.64
C ASP A 467 8.06 2.88 17.57
N VAL A 468 7.65 2.15 16.54
CA VAL A 468 6.25 1.81 16.31
C VAL A 468 5.79 0.74 17.29
N SER A 469 6.61 -0.27 17.60
CA SER A 469 6.23 -1.30 18.58
C SER A 469 6.05 -0.72 19.99
N ILE A 470 6.85 0.28 20.34
CA ILE A 470 6.75 0.98 21.63
C ILE A 470 5.53 1.91 21.65
N ARG A 471 5.34 2.72 20.60
CA ARG A 471 4.24 3.71 20.53
C ARG A 471 2.87 3.05 20.32
N PHE A 472 2.84 1.95 19.57
CA PHE A 472 1.64 1.20 19.21
C PHE A 472 1.79 -0.25 19.67
N PRO A 473 1.80 -0.48 20.99
CA PRO A 473 1.90 -1.83 21.53
C PRO A 473 0.71 -2.66 21.04
N ASN A 474 0.94 -3.96 20.87
CA ASN A 474 -0.05 -4.93 20.40
C ASN A 474 -0.50 -4.76 18.94
N THR A 475 0.18 -3.91 18.16
CA THR A 475 -0.05 -3.84 16.71
C THR A 475 0.87 -4.79 15.94
N LEU A 476 0.37 -5.27 14.80
CA LEU A 476 1.14 -6.02 13.83
C LEU A 476 1.75 -5.08 12.80
N ARG A 477 3.06 -5.16 12.58
CA ARG A 477 3.77 -4.26 11.66
C ARG A 477 3.44 -4.58 10.20
N MET A 478 2.96 -3.58 9.47
CA MET A 478 2.89 -3.56 8.01
C MET A 478 4.02 -2.67 7.44
N SER A 479 4.40 -2.92 6.19
CA SER A 479 5.47 -2.21 5.50
C SER A 479 5.15 -2.02 4.02
N ILE A 480 5.41 -0.82 3.49
CA ILE A 480 5.35 -0.53 2.05
C ILE A 480 6.56 -1.09 1.29
N HIS A 481 7.60 -1.53 2.02
CA HIS A 481 8.79 -2.16 1.50
C HIS A 481 8.68 -3.67 1.53
N SER A 482 9.32 -4.34 0.57
CA SER A 482 9.55 -5.77 0.64
C SER A 482 10.56 -6.05 1.75
N LYS A 483 10.13 -6.62 2.87
CA LYS A 483 11.00 -7.02 3.98
C LYS A 483 11.30 -8.52 3.91
N SER A 484 12.43 -8.93 4.49
CA SER A 484 12.68 -10.36 4.68
C SER A 484 11.61 -10.98 5.57
N GLU A 485 11.30 -12.25 5.34
CA GLU A 485 10.28 -12.95 6.13
C GLU A 485 10.63 -12.98 7.62
N SER A 486 11.93 -13.05 7.94
CA SER A 486 12.47 -13.04 9.30
C SER A 486 12.14 -11.77 10.09
N MET A 487 11.84 -10.65 9.44
CA MET A 487 11.46 -9.42 10.15
C MET A 487 10.05 -9.48 10.74
N GLY A 488 9.21 -10.45 10.36
CA GLY A 488 7.87 -10.53 10.92
C GLY A 488 6.96 -9.36 10.54
N GLN A 489 7.27 -8.56 9.50
CA GLN A 489 6.40 -7.49 8.95
C GLN A 489 5.57 -7.90 7.72
N PHE A 490 4.32 -7.44 7.64
CA PHE A 490 3.39 -7.66 6.53
C PHE A 490 3.71 -6.68 5.41
N SER A 491 4.49 -7.11 4.42
CA SER A 491 4.86 -6.27 3.27
C SER A 491 3.68 -6.14 2.31
N ILE A 492 3.17 -4.92 2.10
CA ILE A 492 2.00 -4.64 1.27
C ILE A 492 2.29 -3.62 0.16
N SER A 493 1.53 -3.71 -0.92
CA SER A 493 1.49 -2.73 -2.00
C SER A 493 0.43 -1.68 -1.67
N VAL A 494 0.81 -0.42 -1.66
CA VAL A 494 -0.09 0.72 -1.37
C VAL A 494 -0.30 1.64 -2.57
N SER A 495 0.35 1.33 -3.69
CA SER A 495 0.31 2.13 -4.91
C SER A 495 -0.43 1.35 -6.01
N PRO A 496 -1.15 2.05 -6.91
CA PRO A 496 -1.70 1.41 -8.10
C PRO A 496 -0.62 0.96 -9.09
N THR A 497 0.63 1.45 -8.94
CA THR A 497 1.79 1.00 -9.74
C THR A 497 2.86 0.35 -8.87
N LYS A 498 3.63 -0.57 -9.47
CA LYS A 498 4.75 -1.23 -8.77
C LYS A 498 5.98 -0.34 -8.62
N THR A 499 6.08 0.72 -9.40
CA THR A 499 7.30 1.51 -9.59
C THR A 499 7.46 2.66 -8.61
N ARG A 500 6.37 3.19 -8.04
CA ARG A 500 6.41 4.44 -7.28
C ARG A 500 5.28 4.50 -6.26
N THR A 501 5.55 5.04 -5.07
CA THR A 501 4.50 5.36 -4.09
C THR A 501 3.83 6.70 -4.44
N PRO A 502 2.56 6.91 -4.08
CA PRO A 502 1.82 8.10 -4.49
C PRO A 502 2.49 9.44 -4.18
N TRP A 503 3.03 9.60 -2.96
CA TRP A 503 3.69 10.84 -2.52
C TRP A 503 5.08 11.08 -3.14
N HIS A 504 5.55 10.19 -4.02
CA HIS A 504 6.79 10.37 -4.78
C HIS A 504 6.54 10.61 -6.27
N GLY A 505 5.29 10.82 -6.69
CA GLY A 505 4.87 11.13 -8.04
C GLY A 505 3.50 11.82 -8.08
N THR A 506 2.81 11.69 -9.20
CA THR A 506 1.45 12.20 -9.40
C THR A 506 0.56 11.17 -10.07
N ALA A 507 -0.73 11.23 -9.76
CA ALA A 507 -1.73 10.37 -10.37
C ALA A 507 -1.96 10.69 -11.85
N ALA A 508 -2.08 9.65 -12.66
CA ALA A 508 -2.52 9.73 -14.05
C ALA A 508 -3.62 8.70 -14.35
N LEU A 509 -4.64 9.13 -15.08
CA LEU A 509 -5.74 8.31 -15.57
C LEU A 509 -5.58 8.07 -17.08
N SER A 510 -5.64 6.81 -17.49
CA SER A 510 -5.61 6.42 -18.90
C SER A 510 -6.67 5.36 -19.22
N GLY A 511 -7.03 5.23 -20.49
CA GLY A 511 -7.87 4.15 -20.95
C GLY A 511 -7.19 2.79 -20.74
N SER A 512 -8.02 1.74 -20.60
CA SER A 512 -7.56 0.37 -20.75
C SER A 512 -7.65 -0.05 -22.21
N SER A 513 -6.70 -0.87 -22.67
CA SER A 513 -6.74 -1.52 -23.99
C SER A 513 -8.04 -2.28 -24.26
N ASP A 514 -8.73 -2.72 -23.20
CA ASP A 514 -9.88 -3.62 -23.27
C ASP A 514 -11.20 -2.85 -23.04
N GLY A 515 -11.15 -1.51 -22.99
CA GLY A 515 -12.31 -0.63 -23.10
C GLY A 515 -13.16 -0.40 -21.85
N ALA A 516 -12.91 -1.03 -20.69
CA ALA A 516 -13.91 -0.96 -19.60
C ALA A 516 -13.41 -0.97 -18.14
N PRO A 517 -12.14 -0.63 -17.84
CA PRO A 517 -11.99 0.36 -16.76
C PRO A 517 -10.80 1.32 -16.90
N ILE A 518 -10.90 2.48 -16.24
CA ILE A 518 -9.82 3.48 -16.19
C ILE A 518 -8.64 2.92 -15.40
N VAL A 519 -7.44 3.04 -15.94
CA VAL A 519 -6.20 2.69 -15.24
C VAL A 519 -5.71 3.93 -14.49
N LEU A 520 -5.68 3.84 -13.16
CA LEU A 520 -4.95 4.78 -12.33
C LEU A 520 -3.48 4.35 -12.27
N SER A 521 -2.57 5.29 -12.49
CA SER A 521 -1.13 5.08 -12.38
C SER A 521 -0.46 6.21 -11.60
N ILE A 522 0.75 5.97 -11.08
CA ILE A 522 1.60 7.00 -10.48
C ILE A 522 2.84 7.18 -11.36
N ASP A 523 3.05 8.39 -11.86
CA ASP A 523 4.22 8.76 -12.68
C ASP A 523 4.83 10.10 -12.23
N LEU A 524 5.82 10.60 -12.97
CA LEU A 524 6.49 11.89 -12.77
C LEU A 524 5.74 12.98 -13.55
N ALA A 525 5.30 14.03 -12.86
CA ALA A 525 4.61 15.17 -13.49
C ALA A 525 5.38 15.72 -14.71
N GLY A 526 6.69 15.98 -14.55
CA GLY A 526 7.53 16.47 -15.64
C GLY A 526 7.61 15.51 -16.84
N GLY A 527 7.42 14.21 -16.61
CA GLY A 527 7.35 13.20 -17.66
C GLY A 527 6.03 13.23 -18.43
N LEU A 528 4.91 13.26 -17.70
CA LEU A 528 3.57 13.33 -18.28
C LEU A 528 3.41 14.57 -19.16
N GLU A 529 3.84 15.73 -18.65
CA GLU A 529 3.81 17.01 -19.37
C GLU A 529 4.71 16.99 -20.61
N ALA A 530 5.92 16.43 -20.50
CA ALA A 530 6.85 16.34 -21.63
C ALA A 530 6.30 15.47 -22.78
N THR A 531 5.40 14.53 -22.52
CA THR A 531 4.79 13.71 -23.57
C THR A 531 3.80 14.48 -24.44
N GLY A 532 3.17 15.54 -23.91
CA GLY A 532 2.06 16.23 -24.59
C GLY A 532 0.82 15.34 -24.81
N LYS A 533 0.69 14.21 -24.09
CA LYS A 533 -0.44 13.28 -24.20
C LYS A 533 -1.39 13.32 -23.01
N TYR A 534 -1.06 14.11 -21.99
CA TYR A 534 -1.83 14.20 -20.76
C TYR A 534 -2.20 15.65 -20.49
N ALA A 535 -3.48 15.90 -20.21
CA ALA A 535 -3.97 17.17 -19.69
C ALA A 535 -3.85 17.17 -18.17
N ALA A 536 -3.34 18.24 -17.57
CA ALA A 536 -3.44 18.44 -16.13
C ALA A 536 -4.89 18.78 -15.76
N VAL A 537 -5.47 18.09 -14.79
CA VAL A 537 -6.82 18.41 -14.29
C VAL A 537 -6.71 19.27 -13.04
N VAL A 538 -7.12 20.53 -13.15
CA VAL A 538 -7.03 21.56 -12.10
C VAL A 538 -8.42 21.94 -11.59
N VAL A 539 -8.50 22.30 -10.31
CA VAL A 539 -9.79 22.64 -9.68
C VAL A 539 -10.10 24.10 -9.93
N GLU A 540 -11.32 24.40 -10.35
CA GLU A 540 -11.78 25.78 -10.53
C GLU A 540 -11.85 26.51 -9.18
N ALA A 541 -11.34 27.74 -9.15
CA ALA A 541 -11.52 28.63 -8.00
C ALA A 541 -12.95 29.16 -7.99
N GLU A 542 -13.64 29.01 -6.85
CA GLU A 542 -14.96 29.62 -6.65
C GLU A 542 -14.82 31.12 -6.32
N ASP A 543 -15.71 31.95 -6.86
CA ASP A 543 -15.70 33.40 -6.60
C ASP A 543 -16.05 33.72 -5.13
N GLY A 544 -15.03 34.16 -4.38
CA GLY A 544 -15.08 35.18 -3.34
C GLY A 544 -15.91 34.99 -2.06
N SER A 545 -16.81 34.01 -1.95
CA SER A 545 -17.73 33.91 -0.78
C SER A 545 -18.03 32.50 -0.26
N GLN A 546 -17.66 31.44 -0.99
CA GLN A 546 -17.81 30.05 -0.55
C GLN A 546 -16.47 29.32 -0.56
N ARG A 547 -15.54 29.77 0.30
CA ARG A 547 -14.34 29.00 0.63
C ARG A 547 -14.71 27.80 1.50
N SER A 548 -15.32 26.78 0.91
CA SER A 548 -15.72 25.59 1.65
C SER A 548 -15.53 24.33 0.83
N GLY A 549 -14.61 23.48 1.27
CA GLY A 549 -14.57 22.07 0.90
C GLY A 549 -13.17 21.46 0.84
N PRO A 550 -13.06 20.22 0.36
CA PRO A 550 -11.81 19.48 0.39
C PRO A 550 -10.74 19.99 -0.57
N PHE A 551 -11.12 20.56 -1.71
CA PHE A 551 -10.21 20.90 -2.81
C PHE A 551 -9.85 22.38 -2.90
N GLU A 552 -10.22 23.18 -1.90
CA GLU A 552 -9.91 24.62 -1.87
C GLU A 552 -8.41 24.90 -2.02
N GLY A 553 -7.57 24.10 -1.34
CA GLY A 553 -6.12 24.21 -1.46
C GLY A 553 -5.65 23.99 -2.91
N HIS A 554 -6.20 22.97 -3.60
CA HIS A 554 -5.88 22.69 -5.00
C HIS A 554 -6.32 23.81 -5.94
N ALA A 555 -7.51 24.37 -5.73
CA ALA A 555 -8.01 25.49 -6.51
C ALA A 555 -7.15 26.75 -6.31
N TYR A 556 -6.75 27.04 -5.05
CA TYR A 556 -5.93 28.19 -4.72
C TYR A 556 -4.52 28.13 -5.32
N CYS A 557 -3.85 26.97 -5.22
CA CYS A 557 -2.48 26.82 -5.72
C CYS A 557 -2.38 26.32 -7.17
N GLY A 558 -3.52 26.07 -7.85
CA GLY A 558 -3.56 25.54 -9.21
C GLY A 558 -2.91 24.16 -9.36
N GLN A 559 -2.81 23.39 -8.27
CA GLN A 559 -2.18 22.07 -8.32
C GLN A 559 -3.10 21.06 -9.04
N PRO A 560 -2.58 20.30 -10.01
CA PRO A 560 -3.33 19.20 -10.61
C PRO A 560 -3.70 18.13 -9.57
N ILE A 561 -4.96 17.69 -9.57
CA ILE A 561 -5.44 16.56 -8.75
C ILE A 561 -5.18 15.20 -9.42
N PHE A 562 -5.00 15.21 -10.74
CA PHE A 562 -4.46 14.11 -11.55
C PHE A 562 -4.18 14.62 -12.97
N TYR A 563 -3.54 13.78 -13.77
CA TYR A 563 -3.37 13.97 -15.20
C TYR A 563 -4.29 13.03 -15.98
N LEU A 564 -4.96 13.54 -17.01
CA LEU A 564 -5.89 12.78 -17.84
C LEU A 564 -5.31 12.56 -19.23
N SER A 565 -5.17 11.30 -19.64
CA SER A 565 -4.64 10.95 -20.95
C SER A 565 -5.60 11.35 -22.07
N ALA A 566 -5.05 11.75 -23.21
CA ALA A 566 -5.79 12.24 -24.38
C ALA A 566 -6.75 11.20 -24.99
N ASP A 567 -6.50 9.90 -24.79
CA ASP A 567 -7.38 8.81 -25.21
C ASP A 567 -8.71 8.77 -24.43
N LEU A 568 -8.77 9.39 -23.25
CA LEU A 568 -10.00 9.56 -22.49
C LEU A 568 -10.73 10.86 -22.84
N LEU A 569 -10.05 11.84 -23.44
CA LEU A 569 -10.63 13.12 -23.88
C LEU A 569 -11.49 13.01 -25.14
N SER A 570 -11.35 11.92 -25.91
CA SER A 570 -12.09 11.69 -27.16
C SER A 570 -13.46 11.04 -26.96
N THR A 571 -13.91 10.85 -25.71
CA THR A 571 -15.29 10.42 -25.42
C THR A 571 -16.26 11.58 -25.69
N ASP A 572 -17.31 11.32 -26.48
CA ASP A 572 -18.10 12.28 -27.26
C ASP A 572 -18.33 13.67 -26.65
N ARG A 573 -17.96 14.70 -27.42
CA ARG A 573 -18.20 16.14 -27.14
C ARG A 573 -19.69 16.54 -27.17
N GLU A 574 -20.62 15.61 -27.40
CA GLU A 574 -22.05 15.89 -27.55
C GLU A 574 -22.80 16.11 -26.23
N GLY A 575 -22.18 15.86 -25.06
CA GLY A 575 -22.87 15.85 -23.76
C GLY A 575 -22.88 17.14 -22.92
N GLY A 576 -22.30 18.25 -23.41
CA GLY A 576 -22.17 19.51 -22.67
C GLY A 576 -21.08 19.51 -21.56
N PRO A 577 -20.94 20.63 -20.80
CA PRO A 577 -19.98 20.74 -19.70
C PRO A 577 -20.19 19.62 -18.66
N GLY A 578 -19.12 18.91 -18.31
CA GLY A 578 -19.15 17.83 -17.31
C GLY A 578 -19.58 16.44 -17.80
N ALA A 579 -19.87 16.25 -19.10
CA ALA A 579 -20.13 14.92 -19.66
C ALA A 579 -18.94 13.95 -19.48
N ILE A 580 -17.72 14.45 -19.69
CA ILE A 580 -16.49 13.67 -19.51
C ILE A 580 -16.34 13.14 -18.08
N TRP A 581 -16.67 13.96 -17.07
CA TRP A 581 -16.56 13.55 -15.67
C TRP A 581 -17.55 12.44 -15.31
N ARG A 582 -18.78 12.53 -15.84
CA ARG A 582 -19.80 11.48 -15.67
C ARG A 582 -19.42 10.18 -16.37
N GLU A 583 -18.87 10.26 -17.58
CA GLU A 583 -18.37 9.07 -18.29
C GLU A 583 -17.21 8.41 -17.55
N LEU A 584 -16.27 9.20 -17.02
CA LEU A 584 -15.17 8.66 -16.22
C LEU A 584 -15.69 7.98 -14.95
N ALA A 585 -16.63 8.61 -14.24
CA ALA A 585 -17.29 8.02 -13.08
C ALA A 585 -18.01 6.70 -13.43
N PHE A 586 -18.71 6.66 -14.56
CA PHE A 586 -19.42 5.47 -15.05
C PHE A 586 -18.47 4.32 -15.40
N ARG A 587 -17.36 4.61 -16.09
CA ARG A 587 -16.32 3.61 -16.42
C ARG A 587 -15.67 3.02 -15.18
N GLY A 588 -15.53 3.82 -14.12
CA GLY A 588 -14.91 3.39 -12.86
C GLY A 588 -13.42 3.10 -12.99
N LEU A 589 -12.77 2.93 -11.84
CA LEU A 589 -11.36 2.51 -11.77
C LEU A 589 -11.23 1.00 -11.97
N ARG A 590 -10.13 0.59 -12.61
CA ARG A 590 -9.77 -0.82 -12.75
C ARG A 590 -9.66 -1.44 -11.38
N GLY A 591 -10.45 -2.48 -11.16
CA GLY A 591 -10.46 -3.19 -9.89
C GLY A 591 -9.07 -3.71 -9.54
N PHE A 592 -8.71 -3.60 -8.26
CA PHE A 592 -7.49 -4.17 -7.66
C PHE A 592 -7.29 -5.65 -8.03
N THR A 593 -8.38 -6.36 -8.27
CA THR A 593 -8.46 -7.79 -8.58
C THR A 593 -8.21 -8.17 -10.04
N GLN A 594 -8.30 -7.20 -10.95
CA GLN A 594 -8.16 -7.40 -12.41
C GLN A 594 -6.77 -7.02 -12.93
N ALA A 595 -5.94 -6.33 -12.14
CA ALA A 595 -4.58 -5.91 -12.53
C ALA A 595 -3.52 -7.03 -12.44
N ALA A 596 -3.90 -8.22 -11.97
CA ALA A 596 -2.99 -9.34 -11.71
C ALA A 596 -3.32 -10.64 -12.48
N GLN A 597 -4.12 -10.54 -13.54
CA GLN A 597 -4.23 -11.60 -14.54
C GLN A 597 -3.17 -11.42 -15.61
#